data_AF-A0A6M4IUC0-F1
#
_entry.id   AF-A0A6M4IUC0-F1
#
_cell.length_a   1.000
_cell.length_b   1.000
_cell.length_c   1.000
_cell.angle_alpha   90.00
_cell.angle_beta   90.00
_cell.angle_gamma   90.00
#
_symmetry.space_group_name_H-M   'P 1'
#
loop_
_entity.id
_entity.type
_entity.pdbx_description
1 polymer ?
#
loop_
_entity_poly.entity_id
_entity_poly.type
_entity_poly.pdbx_seq_one_letter_code
_entity_poly.pdbx_strand_id
1 'polypeptide(L)'
;MPLLAIWAMLVSAIAPVRAQSGTRVSTVTGCWKASRPLGPTGGALSVPRDAPFTSIVLRDSGRVVLPLLNDRERAMWEARSYWSASGDSVDLTIFTGLQGWRTRLSTRALPNAMAGTATYLTDVIVANAAPLQVAVTLSRAPCQADWATLPITTRIPRSWERGQQPYFEFQVERAAALATGVKLPKGVRSMRALGRNETSDARADRPEIVVAMFIVESNGRADTSSLKLLYADGAPGTARARDAVAAILASLRFTPPMVGGQAVNQLATWRIELVKK
;
A
#
# COMPACT_ATOMS: atom_id res chain seq x y z
N MET A 1 -8.39 16.99 -51.53
CA MET A 1 -7.06 17.58 -51.22
C MET A 1 -7.24 19.07 -51.04
N PRO A 2 -6.69 19.75 -50.01
CA PRO A 2 -5.81 19.33 -48.89
C PRO A 2 -6.58 19.29 -47.53
N LEU A 3 -6.27 18.49 -46.48
CA LEU A 3 -5.04 18.16 -45.74
C LEU A 3 -4.44 19.35 -44.96
N LEU A 4 -4.85 19.52 -43.69
CA LEU A 4 -4.06 20.11 -42.59
C LEU A 4 -4.85 20.02 -41.28
N ALA A 5 -4.77 18.88 -40.59
CA ALA A 5 -5.20 18.74 -39.20
C ALA A 5 -3.95 18.72 -38.31
N ILE A 6 -3.84 19.76 -37.49
CA ILE A 6 -2.70 20.10 -36.65
C ILE A 6 -2.61 19.09 -35.49
N TRP A 7 -1.49 18.36 -35.43
CA TRP A 7 -1.05 17.59 -34.28
C TRP A 7 -0.56 18.54 -33.19
N ALA A 8 -1.40 18.84 -32.21
CA ALA A 8 -0.95 19.44 -30.95
C ALA A 8 -0.40 18.30 -30.06
N MET A 9 0.90 18.04 -30.15
CA MET A 9 1.59 17.17 -29.20
C MET A 9 1.57 17.83 -27.82
N LEU A 10 0.84 17.20 -26.91
CA LEU A 10 0.88 17.49 -25.48
C LEU A 10 2.22 16.98 -24.93
N VAL A 11 3.27 17.82 -25.01
CA VAL A 11 4.52 17.60 -24.28
C VAL A 11 4.24 17.86 -22.81
N SER A 12 3.93 16.80 -22.06
CA SER A 12 3.94 16.84 -20.60
C SER A 12 5.37 17.16 -20.15
N ALA A 13 5.61 18.42 -19.81
CA ALA A 13 6.85 18.85 -19.19
C ALA A 13 7.02 18.10 -17.87
N ILE A 14 7.96 17.15 -17.84
CA ILE A 14 8.50 16.61 -16.60
C ILE A 14 9.21 17.80 -15.94
N ALA A 15 8.54 18.45 -14.99
CA ALA A 15 9.15 19.54 -14.24
C ALA A 15 10.43 19.00 -13.58
N PRO A 16 11.58 19.68 -13.73
CA PRO A 16 12.79 19.26 -13.07
C PRO A 16 12.55 19.25 -11.56
N VAL A 17 12.93 18.17 -10.90
CA VAL A 17 13.00 18.10 -9.44
C VAL A 17 13.87 19.28 -9.00
N ARG A 18 13.26 20.34 -8.46
CA ARG A 18 14.01 21.49 -7.93
C ARG A 18 14.97 20.97 -6.89
N ALA A 19 16.27 21.15 -7.15
CA ALA A 19 17.31 20.84 -6.19
C ALA A 19 17.02 21.59 -4.88
N GLN A 20 16.89 20.85 -3.78
CA GLN A 20 16.70 21.42 -2.46
C GLN A 20 17.98 22.16 -2.05
N SER A 21 17.87 23.36 -1.49
CA SER A 21 19.04 24.11 -1.00
C SER A 21 19.72 23.33 0.13
N GLY A 22 21.01 22.98 -0.02
CA GLY A 22 21.74 22.10 0.91
C GLY A 22 21.68 22.54 2.38
N THR A 23 21.74 23.84 2.66
CA THR A 23 21.67 24.41 4.03
C THR A 23 20.33 24.13 4.74
N ARG A 24 19.23 24.09 3.98
CA ARG A 24 17.91 23.80 4.56
C ARG A 24 17.73 22.31 4.79
N VAL A 25 18.28 21.47 3.90
CA VAL A 25 18.28 20.01 4.06
C VAL A 25 18.98 19.62 5.36
N SER A 26 20.18 20.15 5.63
CA SER A 26 20.93 19.81 6.85
C SER A 26 20.23 20.21 8.16
N THR A 27 19.35 21.23 8.11
CA THR A 27 18.60 21.67 9.30
C THR A 27 17.38 20.78 9.58
N VAL A 28 16.74 20.26 8.52
CA VAL A 28 15.55 19.38 8.63
C VAL A 28 15.94 17.93 8.90
N THR A 29 17.09 17.47 8.38
CA THR A 29 17.54 16.09 8.59
C THR A 29 17.89 15.81 10.05
N GLY A 30 17.73 14.55 10.46
CA GLY A 30 18.00 14.08 11.82
C GLY A 30 16.81 13.36 12.44
N CYS A 31 16.88 13.15 13.75
CA CYS A 31 15.87 12.42 14.50
C CYS A 31 14.81 13.37 15.08
N TRP A 32 13.56 12.97 14.93
CA TRP A 32 12.40 13.74 15.33
C TRP A 32 11.45 12.88 16.13
N LYS A 33 10.83 13.50 17.14
CA LYS A 33 9.74 12.92 17.92
C LYS A 33 8.45 13.67 17.62
N ALA A 34 7.48 12.99 17.05
CA ALA A 34 6.14 13.49 16.84
C ALA A 34 5.37 13.54 18.16
N SER A 35 4.56 14.59 18.33
CA SER A 35 3.67 14.80 19.48
C SER A 35 2.56 13.76 19.59
N ARG A 36 2.37 12.95 18.56
CA ARG A 36 1.42 11.84 18.48
C ARG A 36 1.97 10.75 17.55
N PRO A 37 1.54 9.48 17.69
CA PRO A 37 1.95 8.43 16.76
C PRO A 37 1.54 8.76 15.32
N LEU A 38 2.48 8.68 14.38
CA LEU A 38 2.24 8.83 12.93
C LEU A 38 2.15 7.47 12.24
N GLY A 39 1.59 6.48 12.93
CA GLY A 39 1.33 5.13 12.43
C GLY A 39 -0.14 4.88 12.07
N PRO A 40 -0.45 3.68 11.55
CA PRO A 40 -1.82 3.21 11.40
C PRO A 40 -2.59 3.23 12.73
N THR A 41 -3.77 3.86 12.76
CA THR A 41 -4.66 3.87 13.94
C THR A 41 -5.49 2.58 14.08
N GLY A 42 -5.42 1.64 13.13
CA GLY A 42 -6.11 0.36 13.25
C GLY A 42 -5.62 -0.70 12.28
N GLY A 43 -5.34 -1.91 12.79
CA GLY A 43 -5.56 -3.14 12.03
C GLY A 43 -4.36 -3.89 11.44
N ALA A 44 -3.13 -3.37 11.46
CA ALA A 44 -1.96 -4.20 11.12
C ALA A 44 -1.61 -5.07 12.34
N LEU A 45 -2.04 -6.34 12.30
CA LEU A 45 -2.08 -7.34 13.39
C LEU A 45 -0.74 -7.77 14.03
N SER A 46 0.25 -6.88 14.13
CA SER A 46 1.50 -7.16 14.86
C SER A 46 2.23 -5.90 15.31
N VAL A 47 1.51 -4.80 15.47
CA VAL A 47 2.08 -3.54 15.94
C VAL A 47 1.54 -3.28 17.36
N PRO A 48 2.39 -3.32 18.42
CA PRO A 48 1.95 -3.14 19.81
C PRO A 48 1.08 -1.87 19.98
N ARG A 49 0.17 -1.86 20.96
CA ARG A 49 -0.68 -0.68 21.25
C ARG A 49 0.14 0.56 21.65
N ASP A 50 1.35 0.29 22.11
CA ASP A 50 2.45 1.12 22.55
C ASP A 50 3.47 1.36 21.41
N ALA A 51 3.11 1.02 20.17
CA ALA A 51 4.04 1.07 19.06
C ALA A 51 4.53 2.50 18.74
N PRO A 52 5.85 2.66 18.61
CA PRO A 52 6.57 3.91 18.83
C PRO A 52 6.72 4.80 17.58
N PHE A 53 5.70 4.90 16.72
CA PHE A 53 5.74 5.80 15.53
C PHE A 53 5.71 7.30 15.86
N THR A 54 6.12 7.67 17.08
CA THR A 54 6.51 9.02 17.39
C THR A 54 7.93 9.30 16.91
N SER A 55 8.83 8.31 16.88
CA SER A 55 10.23 8.54 16.51
C SER A 55 10.45 8.27 15.02
N ILE A 56 10.96 9.27 14.30
CA ILE A 56 11.28 9.18 12.88
C ILE A 56 12.66 9.76 12.60
N VAL A 57 13.33 9.28 11.54
CA VAL A 57 14.58 9.88 11.04
C VAL A 57 14.36 10.43 9.64
N LEU A 58 14.59 11.72 9.46
CA LEU A 58 14.57 12.38 8.16
C LEU A 58 15.98 12.37 7.58
N ARG A 59 16.17 11.69 6.44
CA ARG A 59 17.46 11.58 5.75
C ARG A 59 17.61 12.63 4.68
N ASP A 60 18.84 13.03 4.40
CA ASP A 60 19.23 13.94 3.31
C ASP A 60 18.71 13.51 1.94
N SER A 61 18.57 12.20 1.72
CA SER A 61 17.94 11.58 0.55
C SER A 61 16.45 11.87 0.38
N GLY A 62 15.80 12.59 1.30
CA GLY A 62 14.35 12.77 1.30
C GLY A 62 13.58 11.56 1.82
N ARG A 63 14.26 10.54 2.36
CA ARG A 63 13.64 9.33 2.94
C ARG A 63 13.29 9.53 4.41
N VAL A 64 12.25 8.81 4.83
CA VAL A 64 11.81 8.76 6.22
C VAL A 64 12.02 7.36 6.74
N VAL A 65 12.78 7.23 7.83
CA VAL A 65 13.06 5.95 8.48
C VAL A 65 12.29 5.86 9.78
N LEU A 66 11.72 4.69 10.02
CA LEU A 66 11.09 4.32 11.27
C LEU A 66 12.04 3.33 11.98
N PRO A 67 12.92 3.83 12.88
CA PRO A 67 14.07 3.07 13.34
C PRO A 67 13.70 1.82 14.16
N LEU A 68 12.50 1.83 14.74
CA LEU A 68 12.01 0.77 15.63
C LEU A 68 11.34 -0.40 14.89
N LEU A 69 11.26 -0.33 13.55
CA LEU A 69 10.84 -1.45 12.71
C LEU A 69 12.00 -2.41 12.45
N ASN A 70 11.71 -3.72 12.28
CA ASN A 70 12.71 -4.68 11.80
C ASN A 70 13.10 -4.38 10.34
N ASP A 71 14.20 -4.96 9.86
CA ASP A 71 14.75 -4.62 8.52
C ASP A 71 13.76 -4.81 7.37
N ARG A 72 12.93 -5.87 7.41
CA ARG A 72 11.94 -6.15 6.35
C ARG A 72 10.83 -5.10 6.35
N GLU A 73 10.31 -4.77 7.52
CA GLU A 73 9.27 -3.74 7.67
C GLU A 73 9.82 -2.37 7.32
N ARG A 74 11.01 -2.03 7.83
CA ARG A 74 11.69 -0.77 7.55
C ARG A 74 11.87 -0.55 6.05
N ALA A 75 12.33 -1.56 5.31
CA ALA A 75 12.46 -1.51 3.84
C ALA A 75 11.14 -1.12 3.15
N MET A 76 10.04 -1.74 3.57
CA MET A 76 8.72 -1.52 2.99
C MET A 76 8.22 -0.09 3.25
N TRP A 77 8.43 0.41 4.46
CA TRP A 77 8.02 1.75 4.85
C TRP A 77 8.90 2.84 4.24
N GLU A 78 10.22 2.67 4.23
CA GLU A 78 11.16 3.61 3.59
C GLU A 78 10.86 3.80 2.10
N ALA A 79 10.44 2.72 1.40
CA ALA A 79 10.06 2.79 0.00
C ALA A 79 8.82 3.68 -0.26
N ARG A 80 7.97 3.87 0.75
CA ARG A 80 6.67 4.55 0.64
C ARG A 80 6.60 5.85 1.46
N SER A 81 7.61 6.12 2.28
CA SER A 81 7.66 7.27 3.18
C SER A 81 8.80 8.20 2.75
N TYR A 82 8.46 9.47 2.57
CA TYR A 82 9.37 10.48 2.04
C TYR A 82 9.03 11.85 2.61
N TRP A 83 9.98 12.77 2.52
CA TRP A 83 9.80 14.15 2.88
C TRP A 83 10.43 15.08 1.85
N SER A 84 9.92 16.29 1.76
CA SER A 84 10.49 17.36 0.96
C SER A 84 10.36 18.69 1.71
N ALA A 85 11.31 19.59 1.48
CA ALA A 85 11.22 20.97 1.97
C ALA A 85 11.00 21.93 0.79
N SER A 86 10.07 22.86 0.97
CA SER A 86 9.78 23.93 0.02
C SER A 86 9.39 25.20 0.77
N GLY A 87 10.12 26.29 0.54
CA GLY A 87 9.93 27.53 1.31
C GLY A 87 10.01 27.25 2.81
N ASP A 88 9.06 27.80 3.57
CA ASP A 88 9.00 27.63 5.02
C ASP A 88 8.16 26.41 5.44
N SER A 89 8.08 25.40 4.57
CA SER A 89 7.32 24.19 4.80
C SER A 89 8.09 22.91 4.51
N VAL A 90 7.80 21.89 5.29
CA VAL A 90 8.21 20.50 5.08
C VAL A 90 6.95 19.68 4.87
N ASP A 91 6.86 19.03 3.71
CA ASP A 91 5.86 18.02 3.43
C ASP A 91 6.46 16.65 3.77
N LEU A 92 5.82 15.91 4.66
CA LEU A 92 6.27 14.61 5.13
C LEU A 92 5.15 13.60 4.98
N THR A 93 5.41 12.51 4.24
CA THR A 93 4.50 11.38 4.06
C THR A 93 5.07 10.16 4.77
N ILE A 94 4.28 9.58 5.66
CA ILE A 94 4.56 8.32 6.36
C ILE A 94 3.45 7.36 5.98
N PHE A 95 3.76 6.27 5.28
CA PHE A 95 2.72 5.51 4.60
C PHE A 95 3.02 4.02 4.51
N THR A 96 2.06 3.17 4.91
CA THR A 96 2.21 1.71 4.93
C THR A 96 1.92 1.05 3.59
N GLY A 97 1.23 1.74 2.68
CA GLY A 97 0.57 1.11 1.53
C GLY A 97 -0.95 1.00 1.68
N LEU A 98 -1.47 1.12 2.91
CA LEU A 98 -2.91 1.10 3.21
C LEU A 98 -3.37 2.35 3.93
N GLN A 99 -2.54 2.82 4.86
CA GLN A 99 -2.86 3.95 5.71
C GLN A 99 -1.59 4.67 6.12
N GLY A 100 -1.73 5.91 6.58
CA GLY A 100 -0.61 6.72 7.01
C GLY A 100 -1.00 8.16 7.22
N TRP A 101 -0.01 9.04 7.11
CA TRP A 101 -0.19 10.46 7.34
C TRP A 101 0.56 11.25 6.28
N ARG A 102 -0.12 12.23 5.68
CA ARG A 102 0.53 13.32 4.97
C ARG A 102 0.53 14.53 5.89
N THR A 103 1.71 14.98 6.24
CA THR A 103 1.91 16.12 7.12
C THR A 103 2.47 17.30 6.33
N ARG A 104 1.97 18.49 6.63
CA ARG A 104 2.56 19.74 6.17
C ARG A 104 2.94 20.56 7.38
N LEU A 105 4.24 20.75 7.56
CA LEU A 105 4.84 21.32 8.76
C LEU A 105 5.50 22.65 8.42
N SER A 106 5.38 23.64 9.30
CA SER A 106 6.11 24.90 9.20
C SER A 106 7.52 24.75 9.79
N THR A 107 8.52 25.32 9.11
CA THR A 107 9.92 25.31 9.53
C THR A 107 10.33 26.53 10.36
N ARG A 108 9.37 27.38 10.76
CA ARG A 108 9.65 28.64 11.50
C ARG A 108 10.33 28.43 12.85
N ALA A 109 10.15 27.26 13.47
CA ALA A 109 10.71 26.91 14.77
C ALA A 109 11.95 25.99 14.69
N LEU A 110 12.54 25.85 13.50
CA LEU A 110 13.79 25.12 13.34
C LEU A 110 14.95 25.81 14.10
N PRO A 111 15.96 25.05 14.56
CA PRO A 111 16.17 23.61 14.36
C PRO A 111 15.42 22.71 15.35
N ASN A 112 14.73 23.31 16.33
CA ASN A 112 14.23 22.60 17.50
C ASN A 112 12.88 21.93 17.27
N ALA A 113 12.02 22.53 16.45
CA ALA A 113 10.69 22.00 16.20
C ALA A 113 10.14 22.36 14.81
N MET A 114 9.16 21.58 14.38
CA MET A 114 8.29 21.90 13.25
C MET A 114 6.85 21.59 13.66
N ALA A 115 5.90 22.44 13.29
CA ALA A 115 4.49 22.25 13.66
C ALA A 115 3.58 22.45 12.47
N GLY A 116 2.47 21.73 12.43
CA GLY A 116 1.49 21.85 11.37
C GLY A 116 0.39 20.81 11.47
N THR A 117 -0.08 20.35 10.33
CA THR A 117 -1.27 19.50 10.24
C THR A 117 -0.92 18.18 9.57
N ALA A 118 -1.38 17.10 10.19
CA ALA A 118 -1.34 15.75 9.64
C ALA A 118 -2.72 15.39 9.11
N THR A 119 -2.80 15.05 7.83
CA THR A 119 -4.01 14.51 7.18
C THR A 119 -3.86 13.00 7.09
N TYR A 120 -4.82 12.28 7.65
CA TYR A 120 -4.83 10.83 7.62
C TYR A 120 -5.03 10.35 6.18
N LEU A 121 -4.11 9.51 5.73
CA LEU A 121 -4.18 8.79 4.47
C LEU A 121 -4.82 7.44 4.79
N THR A 122 -5.94 7.12 4.15
CA THR A 122 -6.60 5.82 4.27
C THR A 122 -7.02 5.34 2.89
N ASP A 123 -7.10 4.03 2.74
CA ASP A 123 -7.71 3.35 1.61
C ASP A 123 -9.25 3.45 1.59
N VAL A 124 -9.88 3.98 2.65
CA VAL A 124 -11.34 4.17 2.73
C VAL A 124 -11.67 5.65 2.66
N ILE A 125 -12.11 6.11 1.49
CA ILE A 125 -12.82 7.38 1.38
C ILE A 125 -14.25 7.13 1.84
N VAL A 126 -14.60 7.60 3.04
CA VAL A 126 -16.01 7.67 3.43
C VAL A 126 -16.66 8.73 2.54
N ALA A 127 -17.64 8.31 1.73
CA ALA A 127 -18.36 9.22 0.86
C ALA A 127 -18.90 10.41 1.68
N ASN A 128 -18.62 11.62 1.22
CA ASN A 128 -19.01 12.89 1.85
C ASN A 128 -18.37 13.22 3.21
N ALA A 129 -17.27 12.56 3.60
CA ALA A 129 -16.49 12.96 4.76
C ALA A 129 -15.13 13.54 4.36
N ALA A 130 -14.73 14.65 5.00
CA ALA A 130 -13.38 15.16 4.88
C ALA A 130 -12.38 14.18 5.54
N PRO A 131 -11.15 14.02 5.00
CA PRO A 131 -10.11 13.24 5.66
C PRO A 131 -9.84 13.76 7.07
N LEU A 132 -9.61 12.85 8.02
CA LEU A 132 -9.24 13.23 9.40
C LEU A 132 -7.98 14.09 9.38
N GLN A 133 -8.06 15.28 9.97
CA GLN A 133 -6.93 16.16 10.15
C GLN A 133 -6.64 16.37 11.63
N VAL A 134 -5.37 16.34 11.99
CA VAL A 134 -4.92 16.55 13.38
C VAL A 134 -3.68 17.43 13.43
N ALA A 135 -3.59 18.28 14.45
CA ALA A 135 -2.38 19.05 14.71
C ALA A 135 -1.23 18.14 15.15
N VAL A 136 -0.05 18.32 14.56
CA VAL A 136 1.17 17.57 14.91
C VAL A 136 2.33 18.52 15.09
N THR A 137 3.17 18.24 16.09
CA THR A 137 4.48 18.87 16.26
C THR A 137 5.56 17.80 16.18
N LEU A 138 6.62 18.04 15.42
CA LEU A 138 7.86 17.28 15.45
C LEU A 138 8.87 18.07 16.28
N SER A 139 9.27 17.53 17.43
CA SER A 139 10.38 18.07 18.23
C SER A 139 11.67 17.33 17.90
N ARG A 140 12.79 18.06 17.82
CA ARG A 140 14.11 17.47 17.62
C ARG A 140 14.41 16.50 18.76
N ALA A 141 14.95 15.33 18.44
CA ALA A 141 15.37 14.33 19.41
C ALA A 141 16.83 13.93 19.15
N PRO A 142 17.60 13.54 20.18
CA PRO A 142 18.91 12.94 19.96
C PRO A 142 18.75 11.66 19.15
N CYS A 143 19.55 11.49 18.11
CA CYS A 143 19.62 10.22 17.40
C CYS A 143 20.32 9.19 18.27
N GLN A 144 19.70 8.02 18.44
CA GLN A 144 20.43 6.87 18.94
C GLN A 144 21.51 6.49 17.91
N ALA A 145 22.69 6.09 18.39
CA ALA A 145 23.86 5.89 17.53
C ALA A 145 23.65 4.79 16.47
N ASP A 146 22.85 3.79 16.81
CA ASP A 146 22.40 2.71 15.93
C ASP A 146 21.43 3.18 14.83
N TRP A 147 20.64 4.22 15.07
CA TRP A 147 19.68 4.74 14.08
C TRP A 147 20.36 5.50 12.93
N ALA A 148 21.45 6.20 13.24
CA ALA A 148 22.24 6.94 12.27
C ALA A 148 22.96 6.01 11.28
N THR A 149 23.29 4.78 11.71
CA THR A 149 24.01 3.78 10.91
C THR A 149 23.12 2.74 10.26
N LEU A 150 21.78 2.80 10.47
CA LEU A 150 20.85 1.91 9.79
C LEU A 150 21.10 2.01 8.29
N PRO A 151 21.31 0.89 7.58
CA PRO A 151 21.56 0.95 6.15
C PRO A 151 20.40 1.66 5.46
N ILE A 152 20.70 2.54 4.51
CA ILE A 152 19.69 2.97 3.55
C ILE A 152 19.28 1.69 2.84
N THR A 153 17.99 1.37 2.90
CA THR A 153 17.47 0.22 2.18
C THR A 153 17.42 0.57 0.69
N THR A 154 18.59 0.70 0.07
CA THR A 154 18.76 0.95 -1.37
C THR A 154 18.40 -0.29 -2.16
N ARG A 155 18.60 -1.46 -1.56
CA ARG A 155 18.05 -2.71 -2.05
C ARG A 155 16.59 -2.80 -1.63
N ILE A 156 15.74 -2.40 -2.55
CA ILE A 156 14.54 -3.15 -2.87
C ILE A 156 14.86 -4.64 -2.65
N PRO A 157 14.16 -5.38 -1.75
CA PRO A 157 14.46 -6.79 -1.50
C PRO A 157 14.68 -7.54 -2.80
N ARG A 158 15.71 -8.39 -2.93
CA ARG A 158 15.97 -9.14 -4.19
C ARG A 158 14.75 -9.93 -4.69
N SER A 159 13.78 -10.25 -3.83
CA SER A 159 12.49 -10.79 -4.25
C SER A 159 11.70 -9.86 -5.17
N TRP A 160 11.81 -8.54 -4.99
CA TRP A 160 11.24 -7.51 -5.85
C TRP A 160 12.10 -7.28 -7.12
N GLU A 161 13.44 -7.44 -7.03
CA GLU A 161 14.33 -7.41 -8.23
C GLU A 161 14.15 -8.65 -9.13
N ARG A 162 13.71 -9.78 -8.57
CA ARG A 162 13.33 -11.00 -9.31
C ARG A 162 12.00 -10.88 -10.07
N GLY A 163 11.56 -9.65 -10.36
CA GLY A 163 10.39 -9.37 -11.19
C GLY A 163 9.03 -9.50 -10.48
N GLN A 164 8.99 -9.84 -9.19
CA GLN A 164 7.73 -9.78 -8.44
C GLN A 164 7.48 -8.35 -7.97
N GLN A 165 6.69 -7.60 -8.75
CA GLN A 165 6.23 -6.28 -8.34
C GLN A 165 5.57 -6.35 -6.96
N PRO A 166 5.78 -5.34 -6.09
CA PRO A 166 5.08 -5.28 -4.81
C PRO A 166 3.58 -5.31 -5.06
N TYR A 167 2.86 -6.11 -4.27
CA TYR A 167 1.41 -6.16 -4.34
C TYR A 167 0.78 -5.11 -3.42
N PHE A 168 -0.34 -4.56 -3.85
CA PHE A 168 -1.19 -3.66 -3.07
C PHE A 168 -2.40 -4.44 -2.58
N GLU A 169 -2.84 -4.27 -1.34
CA GLU A 169 -4.03 -5.01 -0.91
C GLU A 169 -5.32 -4.25 -1.32
N PHE A 170 -5.35 -2.92 -1.18
CA PHE A 170 -6.60 -2.15 -1.31
C PHE A 170 -6.48 -0.77 -1.97
N GLN A 171 -5.29 -0.36 -2.42
CA GLN A 171 -5.06 1.00 -2.97
C GLN A 171 -4.79 1.00 -4.46
N VAL A 172 -5.81 0.61 -5.20
CA VAL A 172 -5.77 0.62 -6.66
C VAL A 172 -6.95 1.45 -7.11
N GLU A 173 -6.70 2.39 -8.02
CA GLU A 173 -7.72 3.22 -8.69
C GLU A 173 -8.80 2.33 -9.30
N ARG A 174 -8.39 1.16 -9.78
CA ARG A 174 -9.26 0.08 -10.24
C ARG A 174 -8.79 -1.22 -9.63
N ALA A 175 -9.66 -1.89 -8.88
CA ALA A 175 -9.39 -3.21 -8.33
C ALA A 175 -9.38 -4.28 -9.42
N ALA A 176 -8.66 -5.37 -9.15
CA ALA A 176 -8.75 -6.57 -9.95
C ALA A 176 -10.19 -7.09 -9.95
N ALA A 177 -10.71 -7.35 -11.14
CA ALA A 177 -12.03 -7.92 -11.36
C ALA A 177 -11.91 -9.05 -12.38
N LEU A 178 -12.87 -9.97 -12.42
CA LEU A 178 -12.92 -10.96 -13.49
C LEU A 178 -13.09 -10.23 -14.81
N ALA A 179 -12.32 -10.62 -15.83
CA ALA A 179 -12.47 -10.02 -17.14
C ALA A 179 -13.89 -10.28 -17.69
N THR A 180 -14.45 -9.27 -18.36
CA THR A 180 -15.79 -9.34 -18.92
C THR A 180 -15.89 -10.50 -19.93
N GLY A 181 -16.95 -11.31 -19.84
CA GLY A 181 -17.20 -12.42 -20.76
C GLY A 181 -16.44 -13.71 -20.44
N VAL A 182 -15.67 -13.77 -19.34
CA VAL A 182 -15.01 -15.02 -18.91
C VAL A 182 -16.07 -16.04 -18.49
N LYS A 183 -16.07 -17.20 -19.17
CA LYS A 183 -16.83 -18.38 -18.75
C LYS A 183 -16.17 -18.99 -17.52
N LEU A 184 -16.92 -19.13 -16.43
CA LEU A 184 -16.45 -19.81 -15.23
C LEU A 184 -16.21 -21.31 -15.51
N PRO A 185 -15.15 -21.91 -14.95
CA PRO A 185 -14.89 -23.34 -15.09
C PRO A 185 -16.04 -24.20 -14.59
N LYS A 186 -16.16 -25.42 -15.13
CA LYS A 186 -17.17 -26.39 -14.68
C LYS A 186 -17.04 -26.62 -13.16
N GLY A 187 -18.15 -26.55 -12.45
CA GLY A 187 -18.18 -26.71 -11.00
C GLY A 187 -18.01 -25.41 -10.21
N VAL A 188 -17.77 -24.26 -10.86
CA VAL A 188 -17.82 -22.94 -10.22
C VAL A 188 -19.15 -22.29 -10.54
N ARG A 189 -19.97 -22.06 -9.51
CA ARG A 189 -21.26 -21.37 -9.63
C ARG A 189 -21.07 -19.87 -9.75
N SER A 190 -20.26 -19.30 -8.86
CA SER A 190 -20.01 -17.87 -8.81
C SER A 190 -18.63 -17.59 -8.23
N MET A 191 -18.03 -16.48 -8.64
CA MET A 191 -16.75 -16.01 -8.12
C MET A 191 -16.77 -14.49 -8.08
N ARG A 192 -16.51 -13.89 -6.92
CA ARG A 192 -16.51 -12.44 -6.73
C ARG A 192 -15.46 -11.99 -5.72
N ALA A 193 -14.90 -10.81 -5.94
CA ALA A 193 -14.04 -10.17 -4.96
C ALA A 193 -14.87 -9.88 -3.70
N LEU A 194 -14.33 -10.20 -2.53
CA LEU A 194 -14.95 -9.85 -1.26
C LEU A 194 -14.60 -8.40 -0.91
N GLY A 195 -15.64 -7.60 -0.65
CA GLY A 195 -15.48 -6.29 -0.01
C GLY A 195 -15.17 -6.43 1.48
N ARG A 196 -14.61 -5.37 2.08
CA ARG A 196 -14.15 -5.35 3.48
C ARG A 196 -15.25 -5.66 4.53
N ASN A 197 -16.53 -5.49 4.18
CA ASN A 197 -17.66 -5.65 5.10
C ASN A 197 -18.52 -6.90 4.85
N GLU A 198 -18.13 -7.78 3.91
CA GLU A 198 -18.88 -9.03 3.71
C GLU A 198 -18.40 -10.07 4.72
N THR A 199 -19.12 -10.19 5.85
CA THR A 199 -19.00 -11.35 6.74
C THR A 199 -19.64 -12.56 6.07
N SER A 200 -18.95 -13.70 6.17
CA SER A 200 -19.41 -14.98 5.65
C SER A 200 -20.66 -15.45 6.41
N ASP A 201 -21.85 -15.04 5.97
CA ASP A 201 -23.11 -15.63 6.44
C ASP A 201 -23.24 -17.06 5.89
N ALA A 202 -22.73 -18.02 6.63
CA ALA A 202 -22.86 -19.45 6.37
C ALA A 202 -24.26 -19.90 6.84
N ARG A 203 -25.17 -20.20 5.89
CA ARG A 203 -26.42 -20.94 6.16
C ARG A 203 -26.24 -22.36 5.63
N ALA A 204 -26.74 -23.34 6.39
CA ALA A 204 -26.51 -24.79 6.25
C ALA A 204 -27.05 -25.46 4.96
N ASP A 205 -27.63 -24.71 4.03
CA ASP A 205 -28.22 -25.23 2.78
C ASP A 205 -27.60 -24.59 1.53
N ARG A 206 -26.32 -24.21 1.61
CA ARG A 206 -25.61 -23.40 0.61
C ARG A 206 -24.57 -24.21 -0.18
N PRO A 207 -24.22 -23.77 -1.41
CA PRO A 207 -23.08 -24.31 -2.17
C PRO A 207 -21.80 -24.35 -1.32
N GLU A 208 -20.85 -25.20 -1.69
CA GLU A 208 -19.53 -25.23 -1.03
C GLU A 208 -18.84 -23.88 -1.25
N ILE A 209 -18.68 -23.11 -0.17
CA ILE A 209 -18.11 -21.76 -0.21
C ILE A 209 -16.63 -21.87 0.15
N VAL A 210 -15.78 -21.33 -0.73
CA VAL A 210 -14.36 -21.16 -0.48
C VAL A 210 -14.03 -19.67 -0.49
N VAL A 211 -13.38 -19.20 0.57
CA VAL A 211 -12.76 -17.87 0.61
C VAL A 211 -11.27 -18.03 0.43
N ALA A 212 -10.76 -17.43 -0.64
CA ALA A 212 -9.37 -17.53 -1.04
C ALA A 212 -8.74 -16.14 -1.16
N MET A 213 -7.47 -16.04 -0.80
CA MET A 213 -6.66 -14.85 -0.95
C MET A 213 -5.48 -15.19 -1.87
N PHE A 214 -5.22 -14.36 -2.87
CA PHE A 214 -4.14 -14.55 -3.84
C PHE A 214 -3.79 -13.23 -4.52
N ILE A 215 -2.61 -13.17 -5.13
CA ILE A 215 -2.16 -12.01 -5.90
C ILE A 215 -2.71 -12.11 -7.32
N VAL A 216 -3.34 -11.04 -7.81
CA VAL A 216 -3.57 -10.78 -9.23
C VAL A 216 -2.42 -9.93 -9.73
N GLU A 217 -1.68 -10.43 -10.69
CA GLU A 217 -0.53 -9.75 -11.29
C GLU A 217 -0.97 -8.62 -12.24
N SER A 218 -0.05 -7.70 -12.52
CA SER A 218 -0.24 -6.60 -13.48
C SER A 218 -0.57 -7.05 -14.92
N ASN A 219 -0.31 -8.33 -15.25
CA ASN A 219 -0.69 -8.96 -16.52
C ASN A 219 -2.14 -9.51 -16.52
N GLY A 220 -2.89 -9.38 -15.41
CA GLY A 220 -4.25 -9.88 -15.28
C GLY A 220 -4.36 -11.39 -15.01
N ARG A 221 -3.27 -12.07 -14.60
CA ARG A 221 -3.28 -13.47 -14.15
C ARG A 221 -3.19 -13.55 -12.63
N ALA A 222 -3.73 -14.63 -12.07
CA ALA A 222 -3.53 -14.93 -10.66
C ALA A 222 -2.19 -15.66 -10.46
N ASP A 223 -1.39 -15.24 -9.48
CA ASP A 223 -0.26 -15.99 -8.97
C ASP A 223 -0.77 -17.11 -8.05
N THR A 224 -0.93 -18.30 -8.61
CA THR A 224 -1.44 -19.47 -7.88
C THR A 224 -0.51 -19.94 -6.75
N SER A 225 0.78 -19.57 -6.78
CA SER A 225 1.72 -19.88 -5.71
C SER A 225 1.43 -19.07 -4.43
N SER A 226 0.88 -17.86 -4.60
CA SER A 226 0.46 -16.97 -3.50
C SER A 226 -0.87 -17.35 -2.86
N LEU A 227 -1.57 -18.37 -3.39
CA LEU A 227 -2.88 -18.78 -2.92
C LEU A 227 -2.86 -19.16 -1.43
N LYS A 228 -3.79 -18.59 -0.67
CA LYS A 228 -4.10 -18.96 0.70
C LYS A 228 -5.60 -19.14 0.85
N LEU A 229 -6.03 -20.30 1.33
CA LEU A 229 -7.43 -20.48 1.71
C LEU A 229 -7.65 -19.88 3.10
N LEU A 230 -8.59 -18.96 3.19
CA LEU A 230 -9.01 -18.35 4.46
C LEU A 230 -10.17 -19.15 5.08
N TYR A 231 -11.05 -19.70 4.24
CA TYR A 231 -12.19 -20.51 4.64
C TYR A 231 -12.56 -21.48 3.52
N ALA A 232 -13.01 -22.68 3.87
CA ALA A 232 -13.60 -23.64 2.94
C ALA A 232 -14.64 -24.47 3.72
N ASP A 233 -15.89 -24.44 3.27
CA ASP A 233 -16.98 -25.19 3.89
C ASP A 233 -16.88 -26.69 3.52
N GLY A 234 -17.21 -27.59 4.47
CA GLY A 234 -17.19 -29.04 4.27
C GLY A 234 -15.81 -29.67 4.01
N ALA A 235 -15.07 -30.06 5.06
CA ALA A 235 -13.83 -30.83 4.88
C ALA A 235 -14.13 -32.25 4.34
N PRO A 236 -13.37 -32.71 3.32
CA PRO A 236 -12.07 -33.31 3.63
C PRO A 236 -10.93 -32.80 2.73
N GLY A 237 -9.90 -32.24 3.37
CA GLY A 237 -8.61 -31.90 2.78
C GLY A 237 -8.51 -30.48 2.22
N THR A 238 -8.00 -29.55 3.03
CA THR A 238 -7.62 -28.20 2.59
C THR A 238 -6.70 -28.21 1.37
N ALA A 239 -5.90 -29.27 1.20
CA ALA A 239 -5.09 -29.51 0.01
C ALA A 239 -5.94 -29.67 -1.26
N ARG A 240 -6.98 -30.50 -1.23
CA ARG A 240 -7.85 -30.74 -2.40
C ARG A 240 -8.61 -29.49 -2.80
N ALA A 241 -9.15 -28.76 -1.82
CA ALA A 241 -9.81 -27.47 -2.07
C ALA A 241 -8.82 -26.45 -2.64
N ARG A 242 -7.58 -26.42 -2.12
CA ARG A 242 -6.52 -25.54 -2.61
C ARG A 242 -6.17 -25.87 -4.06
N ASP A 243 -5.98 -27.14 -4.40
CA ASP A 243 -5.64 -27.58 -5.75
C ASP A 243 -6.77 -27.26 -6.73
N ALA A 244 -8.03 -27.47 -6.32
CA ALA A 244 -9.19 -27.11 -7.13
C ALA A 244 -9.25 -25.59 -7.38
N VAL A 245 -9.07 -24.77 -6.35
CA VAL A 245 -9.03 -23.31 -6.49
C VAL A 245 -7.84 -22.87 -7.34
N ALA A 246 -6.66 -23.45 -7.14
CA ALA A 246 -5.48 -23.15 -7.95
C ALA A 246 -5.73 -23.45 -9.44
N ALA A 247 -6.36 -24.59 -9.76
CA ALA A 247 -6.71 -24.95 -11.13
C ALA A 247 -7.75 -23.97 -11.73
N ILE A 248 -8.75 -23.56 -10.95
CA ILE A 248 -9.72 -22.53 -11.34
C ILE A 248 -8.98 -21.22 -11.66
N LEU A 249 -8.16 -20.72 -10.73
CA LEU A 249 -7.43 -19.46 -10.89
C LEU A 249 -6.47 -19.46 -12.08
N ALA A 250 -5.79 -20.57 -12.36
CA ALA A 250 -4.88 -20.71 -13.50
C ALA A 250 -5.61 -20.55 -14.86
N SER A 251 -6.89 -20.94 -14.92
CA SER A 251 -7.70 -20.85 -16.14
C SER A 251 -8.36 -19.48 -16.37
N LEU A 252 -8.40 -18.62 -15.34
CA LEU A 252 -9.12 -17.35 -15.39
C LEU A 252 -8.24 -16.20 -15.88
N ARG A 253 -8.92 -15.12 -16.28
CA ARG A 253 -8.31 -13.82 -16.59
C ARG A 253 -9.03 -12.73 -15.79
N PHE A 254 -8.24 -11.80 -15.30
CA PHE A 254 -8.67 -10.66 -14.54
C PHE A 254 -8.34 -9.37 -15.30
N THR A 255 -9.16 -8.34 -15.13
CA THR A 255 -8.72 -6.99 -15.45
C THR A 255 -7.62 -6.61 -14.45
N PRO A 256 -6.44 -6.16 -14.91
CA PRO A 256 -5.36 -5.85 -14.00
C PRO A 256 -5.73 -4.66 -13.11
N PRO A 257 -5.27 -4.67 -11.85
CA PRO A 257 -5.45 -3.53 -10.97
C PRO A 257 -4.59 -2.34 -11.42
N MET A 258 -5.07 -1.12 -11.20
CA MET A 258 -4.42 0.10 -11.70
C MET A 258 -4.06 1.08 -10.58
N VAL A 259 -2.91 1.75 -10.69
CA VAL A 259 -2.48 2.90 -9.86
C VAL A 259 -1.80 3.93 -10.75
N GLY A 260 -2.25 5.19 -10.73
CA GLY A 260 -1.73 6.23 -11.62
C GLY A 260 -1.83 5.87 -13.10
N GLY A 261 -2.87 5.13 -13.49
CA GLY A 261 -3.00 4.60 -14.85
C GLY A 261 -2.00 3.49 -15.25
N GLN A 262 -1.19 2.98 -14.31
CA GLN A 262 -0.29 1.85 -14.52
C GLN A 262 -0.83 0.56 -13.90
N ALA A 263 -0.65 -0.57 -14.59
CA ALA A 263 -1.03 -1.88 -14.05
C ALA A 263 -0.05 -2.32 -12.95
N VAL A 264 -0.58 -2.82 -11.84
CA VAL A 264 0.20 -3.26 -10.66
C VAL A 264 -0.22 -4.65 -10.21
N ASN A 265 0.55 -5.25 -9.30
CA ASN A 265 0.12 -6.47 -8.60
C ASN A 265 -0.84 -6.10 -7.45
N GLN A 266 -1.87 -6.91 -7.20
CA GLN A 266 -2.79 -6.71 -6.08
C GLN A 266 -3.05 -8.00 -5.31
N LEU A 267 -2.95 -7.98 -3.99
CA LEU A 267 -3.47 -9.06 -3.14
C LEU A 267 -4.99 -8.88 -3.03
N ALA A 268 -5.74 -9.86 -3.52
CA ALA A 268 -7.19 -9.82 -3.51
C ALA A 268 -7.76 -10.99 -2.71
N THR A 269 -8.88 -10.75 -2.03
CA THR A 269 -9.66 -11.80 -1.37
C THR A 269 -10.94 -12.04 -2.17
N TRP A 270 -11.24 -13.29 -2.46
CA TRP A 270 -12.34 -13.71 -3.31
C TRP A 270 -13.16 -14.78 -2.63
N ARG A 271 -14.48 -14.70 -2.84
CA ARG A 271 -15.43 -15.76 -2.53
C ARG A 271 -15.71 -16.55 -3.79
N ILE A 272 -15.57 -17.86 -3.69
CA ILE A 272 -15.77 -18.82 -4.77
C ILE A 272 -16.83 -19.79 -4.30
N GLU A 273 -17.94 -19.87 -5.03
CA GLU A 273 -19.01 -20.81 -4.76
C GLU A 273 -18.90 -21.98 -5.72
N LEU A 274 -18.72 -23.18 -5.17
CA LEU A 274 -18.58 -24.41 -5.93
C LEU A 274 -19.93 -25.13 -5.98
N VAL A 275 -20.22 -25.76 -7.12
CA VAL A 275 -21.37 -26.64 -7.29
C VAL A 275 -21.04 -27.95 -6.60
N LYS A 276 -21.88 -28.36 -5.63
CA LYS A 276 -21.76 -29.65 -4.97
C LYS A 276 -21.90 -30.75 -6.03
N LYS A 277 -20.92 -31.66 -6.08
CA LYS A 277 -20.99 -32.85 -6.94
C LYS A 277 -21.97 -33.86 -6.39
#